data_AF-A0A8K0L860-F1
#
_entry.id   AF-A0A8K0L860-F1
#
_cell.length_a   1.000
_cell.length_b   1.000
_cell.length_c   1.000
_cell.angle_alpha   90.00
_cell.angle_beta   90.00
_cell.angle_gamma   90.00
#
_symmetry.space_group_name_H-M   'P 1'
#
loop_
_entity.id
_entity.type
_entity.pdbx_description
1 polymer ?
#
loop_
_entity_poly.entity_id
_entity_poly.type
_entity_poly.pdbx_seq_one_letter_code
_entity_poly.pdbx_strand_id
1 'polypeptide(L)'
;MQATTQSWINTPPSDTLDSSEGFDRSASRGRTSTRKKRRHSHRGQGTTKQGSQAGCRQKRRKMDAPTLARPSYPTRYASPSRSPSRSASPAKQLRNLETAKPSVKFLDRSLVPSGTLRELRTRLARAVGSRFLPVQLRQSFEDNQLLDFDEVDRLFGDDICGQMSGDDLEHRIGLIMKAAQRCAERSRDEAAWSQVARSILQLALDLEYQGTSPECAFEILDIRNQMPATQFLPSLAGAAGPYIPAKKSDLALGFELEQTRIAALQALARLPGSHEIVPLSHSADFDTSSIPLQCAVEVKKEDGGHLEARTQLATWHAAAILHARYLLDSAERDAANLLPEAIQVGWLAIGHRWELYFTGQTDNEHISCYGPILSAELGTTDRVSLLRLIAAQRIIMKWLTTEYWTTFEQIFRSGVTSRTM
;
A
#
# COMPACT_ATOMS: atom_id res chain seq x y z
N MET A 1 -0.98 41.70 63.19
CA MET A 1 0.11 41.56 62.21
C MET A 1 -0.31 40.48 61.22
N GLN A 2 -1.07 40.80 60.19
CA GLN A 2 -0.58 41.19 58.85
C GLN A 2 0.38 40.15 58.25
N ALA A 3 -0.07 39.42 57.22
CA ALA A 3 0.51 39.46 55.87
C ALA A 3 -0.14 38.38 54.98
N THR A 4 -1.05 38.83 54.12
CA THR A 4 -1.57 38.16 52.93
C THR A 4 -0.48 38.19 51.85
N THR A 5 -0.17 37.05 51.22
CA THR A 5 0.74 36.98 50.06
C THR A 5 -0.08 36.69 48.80
N GLN A 6 -0.21 37.70 47.94
CA GLN A 6 -0.76 37.58 46.59
C GLN A 6 0.37 37.22 45.61
N SER A 7 0.15 36.15 44.82
CA SER A 7 1.02 35.74 43.72
C SER A 7 0.68 36.52 42.45
N TRP A 8 1.69 37.15 41.86
CA TRP A 8 1.62 37.81 40.56
C TRP A 8 1.92 36.82 39.43
N ILE A 9 1.02 36.74 38.46
CA ILE A 9 1.16 36.01 37.19
C ILE A 9 1.67 37.02 36.14
N ASN A 10 2.84 36.73 35.56
CA ASN A 10 3.37 37.48 34.42
C ASN A 10 2.86 36.87 33.11
N THR A 11 2.16 37.69 32.32
CA THR A 11 1.78 37.42 30.93
C THR A 11 2.59 38.37 30.04
N PRO A 12 3.22 37.92 28.94
CA PRO A 12 3.82 38.82 27.97
C PRO A 12 2.81 39.23 26.87
N PRO A 13 3.06 40.36 26.17
CA PRO A 13 2.04 41.13 25.48
C PRO A 13 1.79 40.70 24.03
N SER A 14 0.54 40.93 23.63
CA SER A 14 0.04 40.95 22.27
C SER A 14 0.37 42.28 21.60
N ASP A 15 1.20 42.27 20.56
CA ASP A 15 1.32 43.39 19.63
C ASP A 15 0.73 43.04 18.26
N THR A 16 -0.38 43.71 18.00
CA THR A 16 -1.01 43.94 16.71
C THR A 16 -0.15 44.88 15.87
N LEU A 17 0.25 44.46 14.67
CA LEU A 17 0.56 45.39 13.59
C LEU A 17 -0.23 45.02 12.34
N ASP A 18 -1.17 45.92 12.09
CA ASP A 18 -1.96 46.15 10.90
C ASP A 18 -1.05 46.71 9.79
N SER A 19 -1.11 46.13 8.59
CA SER A 19 -0.79 46.85 7.35
C SER A 19 -1.45 46.13 6.17
N SER A 20 -2.49 46.79 5.72
CA SER A 20 -3.27 46.55 4.52
C SER A 20 -2.60 47.22 3.32
N GLU A 21 -2.53 46.49 2.20
CA GLU A 21 -2.48 46.95 0.80
C GLU A 21 -2.41 45.63 -0.01
N GLY A 22 -3.46 45.10 -0.66
CA GLY A 22 -4.36 45.74 -1.60
C GLY A 22 -3.84 45.44 -3.01
N PHE A 23 -4.39 44.44 -3.72
CA PHE A 23 -4.62 44.50 -5.18
C PHE A 23 -5.39 43.25 -5.72
N ASP A 24 -6.58 43.56 -6.22
CA ASP A 24 -7.40 42.97 -7.28
C ASP A 24 -7.81 41.48 -7.34
N ARG A 25 -9.12 41.30 -7.10
CA ARG A 25 -9.97 40.29 -7.75
C ARG A 25 -10.65 40.91 -8.98
N SER A 26 -10.61 40.16 -10.09
CA SER A 26 -11.56 40.07 -11.24
C SER A 26 -10.76 40.06 -12.56
N ALA A 27 -11.11 39.37 -13.65
CA ALA A 27 -12.28 38.62 -14.06
C ALA A 27 -11.87 37.55 -15.10
N SER A 28 -12.75 36.56 -15.22
CA SER A 28 -13.01 35.67 -16.34
C SER A 28 -12.62 36.17 -17.75
N ARG A 29 -12.01 35.28 -18.55
CA ARG A 29 -12.33 35.10 -19.98
C ARG A 29 -11.73 33.82 -20.54
N GLY A 30 -12.61 32.98 -21.08
CA GLY A 30 -12.29 31.66 -21.58
C GLY A 30 -11.49 31.65 -22.89
N ARG A 31 -10.89 30.50 -23.17
CA ARG A 31 -10.48 30.10 -24.51
C ARG A 31 -10.85 28.65 -24.76
N THR A 32 -11.91 28.49 -25.55
CA THR A 32 -12.28 27.30 -26.28
C THR A 32 -11.17 26.95 -27.29
N SER A 33 -10.58 25.76 -27.16
CA SER A 33 -9.71 25.17 -28.18
C SER A 33 -10.49 24.10 -28.95
N THR A 34 -10.95 24.47 -30.14
CA THR A 34 -11.60 23.61 -31.12
C THR A 34 -10.53 22.90 -31.97
N ARG A 35 -10.29 21.61 -31.70
CA ARG A 35 -9.40 20.78 -32.53
C ARG A 35 -10.14 20.31 -33.80
N LYS A 36 -9.91 21.03 -34.90
CA LYS A 36 -10.39 20.69 -36.25
C LYS A 36 -9.76 19.39 -36.76
N LYS A 37 -10.62 18.44 -37.13
CA LYS A 37 -10.34 17.30 -38.03
C LYS A 37 -9.87 17.83 -39.39
N ARG A 38 -8.73 17.35 -39.88
CA ARG A 38 -8.38 17.37 -41.31
C ARG A 38 -8.09 15.94 -41.76
N ARG A 39 -9.06 15.36 -42.47
CA ARG A 39 -8.89 14.17 -43.30
C ARG A 39 -8.32 14.65 -44.64
N HIS A 40 -7.14 14.19 -45.02
CA HIS A 40 -6.68 14.25 -46.40
C HIS A 40 -6.91 12.89 -47.05
N SER A 41 -7.86 12.85 -47.98
CA SER A 41 -8.03 11.80 -48.97
C SER A 41 -7.17 12.13 -50.19
N HIS A 42 -6.21 11.27 -50.53
CA HIS A 42 -5.67 11.24 -51.89
C HIS A 42 -6.19 10.01 -52.61
N ARG A 43 -7.00 10.30 -53.62
CA ARG A 43 -7.52 9.42 -54.66
C ARG A 43 -6.51 9.48 -55.82
N GLY A 44 -5.93 8.35 -56.18
CA GLY A 44 -5.10 8.19 -57.37
C GLY A 44 -5.53 6.93 -58.12
N GLN A 45 -6.12 7.14 -59.30
CA GLN A 45 -6.29 6.15 -60.38
C GLN A 45 -4.90 5.58 -60.73
N GLY A 46 -4.67 4.30 -61.02
CA GLY A 46 -5.34 3.43 -61.98
C GLY A 46 -4.37 3.19 -63.15
N THR A 47 -3.91 1.95 -63.36
CA THR A 47 -3.59 1.35 -64.69
C THR A 47 -3.17 -0.13 -64.56
N THR A 48 -3.99 -0.96 -65.19
CA THR A 48 -3.78 -2.22 -65.91
C THR A 48 -2.34 -2.71 -66.18
N LYS A 49 -2.08 -4.02 -65.97
CA LYS A 49 -1.53 -4.94 -66.99
C LYS A 49 -1.63 -6.42 -66.62
N GLN A 50 -1.81 -7.23 -67.66
CA GLN A 50 -2.16 -8.65 -67.75
C GLN A 50 -0.95 -9.61 -67.65
N GLY A 51 -1.24 -10.91 -67.48
CA GLY A 51 -0.39 -12.08 -67.85
C GLY A 51 -0.07 -12.98 -66.65
N SER A 52 -0.80 -14.06 -66.33
CA SER A 52 -0.97 -15.40 -66.95
C SER A 52 0.23 -16.36 -66.92
N GLN A 53 -0.08 -17.61 -66.51
CA GLN A 53 0.65 -18.90 -66.59
C GLN A 53 1.66 -19.21 -65.45
N ALA A 54 1.77 -20.42 -64.86
CA ALA A 54 1.15 -21.73 -65.07
C ALA A 54 1.41 -22.70 -63.87
N GLY A 55 0.61 -23.78 -63.79
CA GLY A 55 0.93 -25.09 -63.18
C GLY A 55 0.73 -25.22 -61.66
N CYS A 56 0.24 -26.32 -61.06
CA CYS A 56 -0.09 -27.65 -61.55
C CYS A 56 -1.09 -28.32 -60.57
N ARG A 57 -2.12 -28.99 -61.11
CA ARG A 57 -3.08 -29.84 -60.41
C ARG A 57 -2.50 -31.25 -60.27
N GLN A 58 -2.57 -31.85 -59.08
CA GLN A 58 -2.68 -33.31 -58.98
C GLN A 58 -3.75 -33.73 -57.95
N LYS A 59 -4.72 -34.48 -58.47
CA LYS A 59 -5.78 -35.21 -57.77
C LYS A 59 -5.25 -36.60 -57.35
N ARG A 60 -5.49 -37.01 -56.11
CA ARG A 60 -5.52 -38.42 -55.68
C ARG A 60 -6.72 -38.59 -54.74
N ARG A 61 -7.86 -39.05 -55.26
CA ARG A 61 -8.38 -40.45 -55.29
C ARG A 61 -8.58 -41.06 -53.90
N LYS A 62 -9.87 -41.18 -53.54
CA LYS A 62 -10.48 -41.97 -52.47
C LYS A 62 -10.15 -43.47 -52.60
N MET A 63 -10.01 -44.13 -51.45
CA MET A 63 -10.47 -45.51 -51.23
C MET A 63 -11.14 -45.59 -49.84
N ASP A 64 -12.35 -46.14 -49.81
CA ASP A 64 -13.10 -46.65 -48.65
C ASP A 64 -12.42 -47.96 -48.16
N ALA A 65 -12.49 -48.51 -46.94
CA ALA A 65 -13.42 -48.55 -45.79
C ALA A 65 -12.60 -49.11 -44.56
N PRO A 66 -13.15 -49.59 -43.41
CA PRO A 66 -14.50 -49.51 -42.87
C PRO A 66 -14.61 -48.98 -41.41
N THR A 67 -15.84 -48.60 -41.13
CA THR A 67 -16.58 -48.36 -39.88
C THR A 67 -16.06 -49.01 -38.60
N LEU A 68 -15.71 -48.17 -37.61
CA LEU A 68 -15.93 -48.45 -36.19
C LEU A 68 -16.65 -47.26 -35.55
N ALA A 69 -17.79 -47.56 -34.95
CA ALA A 69 -18.70 -46.61 -34.33
C ALA A 69 -18.00 -45.80 -33.23
N ARG A 70 -18.14 -44.46 -33.29
CA ARG A 70 -17.79 -43.58 -32.18
C ARG A 70 -18.98 -42.67 -31.87
N PRO A 71 -19.41 -42.60 -30.60
CA PRO A 71 -20.68 -41.98 -30.24
C PRO A 71 -20.68 -40.47 -30.53
N SER A 72 -21.78 -40.01 -31.10
CA SER A 72 -22.12 -38.61 -31.31
C SER A 72 -22.37 -37.91 -29.98
N TYR A 73 -21.43 -37.07 -29.55
CA TYR A 73 -21.68 -36.09 -28.49
C TYR A 73 -22.22 -34.80 -29.12
N PRO A 74 -23.35 -34.25 -28.63
CA PRO A 74 -23.90 -33.00 -29.15
C PRO A 74 -22.94 -31.84 -28.87
N THR A 75 -22.33 -31.32 -29.94
CA THR A 75 -21.46 -30.15 -29.93
C THR A 75 -22.32 -28.88 -29.96
N ARG A 76 -22.83 -28.45 -28.80
CA ARG A 76 -23.29 -27.06 -28.59
C ARG A 76 -23.09 -26.66 -27.13
N TYR A 77 -21.87 -26.25 -26.80
CA TYR A 77 -21.67 -25.23 -25.78
C TYR A 77 -21.11 -24.01 -26.48
N ALA A 78 -22.00 -23.04 -26.70
CA ALA A 78 -21.63 -21.69 -27.06
C ALA A 78 -20.63 -21.19 -26.02
N SER A 79 -19.39 -20.96 -26.44
CA SER A 79 -18.44 -20.20 -25.62
C SER A 79 -19.07 -18.83 -25.35
N PRO A 80 -19.31 -18.44 -24.09
CA PRO A 80 -19.61 -17.05 -23.84
C PRO A 80 -18.32 -16.29 -24.15
N SER A 81 -18.30 -15.60 -25.29
CA SER A 81 -17.34 -14.55 -25.57
C SER A 81 -17.58 -13.43 -24.56
N ARG A 82 -17.16 -13.64 -23.31
CA ARG A 82 -16.99 -12.55 -22.36
C ARG A 82 -15.86 -11.73 -22.92
N SER A 83 -16.23 -10.65 -23.60
CA SER A 83 -15.32 -9.59 -23.97
C SER A 83 -14.45 -9.30 -22.75
N PRO A 84 -13.11 -9.24 -22.87
CA PRO A 84 -12.26 -8.93 -21.75
C PRO A 84 -12.75 -7.58 -21.21
N SER A 85 -13.28 -7.61 -19.98
CA SER A 85 -13.71 -6.43 -19.26
C SER A 85 -12.53 -5.45 -19.30
N ARG A 86 -12.68 -4.36 -20.07
CA ARG A 86 -11.67 -3.31 -20.12
C ARG A 86 -11.49 -2.84 -18.68
N SER A 87 -10.31 -3.07 -18.12
CA SER A 87 -9.94 -2.57 -16.81
C SER A 87 -10.35 -1.10 -16.74
N ALA A 88 -11.20 -0.76 -15.76
CA ALA A 88 -11.62 0.61 -15.55
C ALA A 88 -10.38 1.47 -15.37
N SER A 89 -10.28 2.61 -16.07
CA SER A 89 -9.15 3.54 -15.90
C SER A 89 -8.96 3.91 -14.42
N PRO A 90 -7.74 4.20 -13.95
CA PRO A 90 -7.49 4.58 -12.55
C PRO A 90 -8.42 5.69 -12.04
N ALA A 91 -8.67 6.73 -12.85
CA ALA A 91 -9.60 7.82 -12.52
C ALA A 91 -11.07 7.38 -12.38
N LYS A 92 -11.47 6.27 -13.00
CA LYS A 92 -12.80 5.67 -12.81
C LYS A 92 -12.82 4.84 -11.53
N GLN A 93 -11.75 4.12 -11.23
CA GLN A 93 -11.63 3.34 -9.99
C GLN A 93 -11.62 4.25 -8.75
N LEU A 94 -10.88 5.35 -8.80
CA LEU A 94 -10.92 6.38 -7.76
C LEU A 94 -12.34 6.89 -7.52
N ARG A 95 -13.05 7.31 -8.58
CA ARG A 95 -14.45 7.76 -8.47
C ARG A 95 -15.38 6.67 -7.93
N ASN A 96 -15.16 5.43 -8.34
CA ASN A 96 -15.92 4.31 -7.82
C ASN A 96 -15.69 4.15 -6.30
N LEU A 97 -14.44 4.26 -5.82
CA LEU A 97 -14.13 4.22 -4.39
C LEU A 97 -14.77 5.39 -3.61
N GLU A 98 -14.74 6.60 -4.16
CA GLU A 98 -15.33 7.79 -3.54
C GLU A 98 -16.87 7.74 -3.43
N THR A 99 -17.52 6.97 -4.31
CA THR A 99 -18.98 6.80 -4.35
C THR A 99 -19.46 5.47 -3.75
N ALA A 100 -18.53 4.58 -3.38
CA ALA A 100 -18.83 3.31 -2.76
C ALA A 100 -19.41 3.49 -1.34
N LYS A 101 -19.87 2.38 -0.78
CA LYS A 101 -20.33 2.24 0.60
C LYS A 101 -19.51 1.13 1.29
N PRO A 102 -18.71 1.46 2.32
CA PRO A 102 -18.32 2.83 2.69
C PRO A 102 -17.51 3.50 1.58
N SER A 103 -17.55 4.82 1.53
CA SER A 103 -16.74 5.59 0.57
C SER A 103 -15.30 5.65 1.06
N VAL A 104 -14.33 5.55 0.14
CA VAL A 104 -12.92 5.77 0.46
C VAL A 104 -12.50 7.16 -0.02
N LYS A 105 -12.16 8.03 0.94
CA LYS A 105 -11.76 9.42 0.69
C LYS A 105 -10.26 9.57 0.83
N PHE A 106 -9.69 10.38 -0.04
CA PHE A 106 -8.27 10.69 -0.05
C PHE A 106 -8.05 12.08 0.53
N LEU A 107 -7.36 12.16 1.67
CA LEU A 107 -7.20 13.37 2.45
C LEU A 107 -5.74 13.76 2.59
N ASP A 108 -5.51 15.06 2.77
CA ASP A 108 -4.18 15.61 3.05
C ASP A 108 -3.70 15.19 4.44
N ARG A 109 -2.37 15.11 4.62
CA ARG A 109 -1.75 14.78 5.91
C ARG A 109 -2.11 15.75 7.04
N SER A 110 -2.44 17.01 6.75
CA SER A 110 -2.89 18.00 7.73
C SER A 110 -4.22 17.61 8.39
N LEU A 111 -5.02 16.79 7.73
CA LEU A 111 -6.33 16.32 8.20
C LEU A 111 -6.25 15.04 9.03
N VAL A 112 -5.05 14.51 9.30
CA VAL A 112 -4.88 13.34 10.17
C VAL A 112 -5.51 13.64 11.54
N PRO A 113 -6.48 12.82 12.02
CA PRO A 113 -7.19 13.06 13.26
C PRO A 113 -6.25 12.95 14.47
N SER A 114 -6.68 13.47 15.63
CA SER A 114 -5.98 13.25 16.91
C SER A 114 -5.99 11.78 17.33
N GLY A 115 -5.20 11.42 18.34
CA GLY A 115 -5.07 10.04 18.83
C GLY A 115 -3.96 9.27 18.12
N THR A 116 -4.13 7.96 18.01
CA THR A 116 -3.12 6.98 17.55
C THR A 116 -2.43 7.39 16.25
N LEU A 117 -3.18 7.83 15.24
CA LEU A 117 -2.62 8.26 13.95
C LEU A 117 -1.70 9.49 14.06
N ARG A 118 -2.06 10.47 14.89
CA ARG A 118 -1.25 11.68 15.10
C ARG A 118 0.00 11.40 15.91
N GLU A 119 -0.12 10.55 16.91
CA GLU A 119 1.01 10.10 17.73
C GLU A 119 2.01 9.31 16.89
N LEU A 120 1.53 8.37 16.06
CA LEU A 120 2.38 7.64 15.13
C LEU A 120 3.04 8.60 14.12
N ARG A 121 2.29 9.53 13.52
CA ARG A 121 2.85 10.56 12.63
C ARG A 121 3.95 11.37 13.32
N THR A 122 3.76 11.76 14.57
CA THR A 122 4.73 12.55 15.34
C THR A 122 6.01 11.75 15.59
N ARG A 123 5.89 10.48 15.96
CA ARG A 123 7.04 9.57 16.12
C ARG A 123 7.80 9.38 14.82
N LEU A 124 7.10 9.18 13.71
CA LEU A 124 7.71 9.05 12.39
C LEU A 124 8.41 10.34 11.97
N ALA A 125 7.77 11.50 12.13
CA ALA A 125 8.37 12.80 11.81
C ALA A 125 9.67 13.04 12.60
N ARG A 126 9.70 12.66 13.89
CA ARG A 126 10.92 12.72 14.71
C ARG A 126 11.99 11.76 14.20
N ALA A 127 11.60 10.52 13.90
CA ALA A 127 12.54 9.49 13.44
C ALA A 127 13.15 9.82 12.07
N VAL A 128 12.41 10.46 11.16
CA VAL A 128 12.95 10.86 9.85
C VAL A 128 13.66 12.21 9.87
N GLY A 129 13.42 13.03 10.90
CA GLY A 129 14.01 14.36 11.05
C GLY A 129 15.27 14.39 11.91
N SER A 130 15.52 13.37 12.72
CA SER A 130 16.66 13.34 13.64
C SER A 130 17.11 11.90 13.93
N ARG A 131 18.41 11.73 14.20
CA ARG A 131 19.02 10.47 14.66
C ARG A 131 18.75 9.24 13.79
N PHE A 132 18.58 9.37 12.47
CA PHE A 132 18.34 8.23 11.57
C PHE A 132 19.60 7.72 10.86
N LEU A 133 20.72 8.42 10.96
CA LEU A 133 22.00 7.99 10.42
C LEU A 133 22.76 7.19 11.49
N PRO A 134 23.31 6.00 11.18
CA PRO A 134 24.13 5.28 12.13
C PRO A 134 25.46 5.99 12.36
N VAL A 135 25.83 6.21 13.63
CA VAL A 135 27.11 6.85 13.99
C VAL A 135 28.33 6.09 13.45
N GLN A 136 28.20 4.77 13.29
CA GLN A 136 29.22 3.87 12.76
C GLN A 136 29.59 4.22 11.31
N LEU A 137 28.67 4.84 10.56
CA LEU A 137 28.90 5.25 9.17
C LEU A 137 29.35 6.71 9.05
N ARG A 138 29.53 7.43 10.17
CA ARG A 138 29.83 8.86 10.17
C ARG A 138 31.04 9.21 9.28
N GLN A 139 32.15 8.49 9.43
CA GLN A 139 33.34 8.71 8.63
C GLN A 139 33.05 8.53 7.12
N SER A 140 32.28 7.49 6.75
CA SER A 140 31.88 7.27 5.34
C SER A 140 31.04 8.43 4.80
N PHE A 141 30.16 9.03 5.61
CA PHE A 141 29.39 10.22 5.19
C PHE A 141 30.26 11.47 5.02
N GLU A 142 31.22 11.68 5.92
CA GLU A 142 32.18 12.80 5.88
C GLU A 142 33.10 12.68 4.66
N ASP A 143 33.68 11.50 4.42
CA ASP A 143 34.60 11.24 3.31
C ASP A 143 33.94 11.43 1.93
N ASN A 144 32.64 11.12 1.83
CA ASN A 144 31.87 11.23 0.59
C ASN A 144 31.15 12.58 0.43
N GLN A 145 31.31 13.53 1.36
CA GLN A 145 30.64 14.85 1.36
C GLN A 145 29.12 14.76 1.14
N LEU A 146 28.48 13.75 1.73
CA LEU A 146 27.07 13.45 1.49
C LEU A 146 26.10 14.31 2.33
N LEU A 147 26.62 15.16 3.21
CA LEU A 147 25.84 15.99 4.14
C LEU A 147 26.37 17.42 4.16
N ASP A 148 25.46 18.39 4.25
CA ASP A 148 25.78 19.82 4.38
C ASP A 148 25.90 20.20 5.87
N PHE A 149 26.86 21.07 6.21
CA PHE A 149 27.55 21.02 7.50
C PHE A 149 26.84 21.64 8.72
N ASP A 150 25.67 22.27 8.58
CA ASP A 150 25.14 23.10 9.68
C ASP A 150 24.34 22.35 10.76
N GLU A 151 23.86 21.12 10.52
CA GLU A 151 23.11 20.33 11.54
C GLU A 151 23.38 18.81 11.52
N VAL A 152 24.51 18.39 10.95
CA VAL A 152 24.86 16.98 10.69
C VAL A 152 24.82 16.11 11.95
N ASP A 153 25.31 16.62 13.08
CA ASP A 153 25.38 15.85 14.33
C ASP A 153 24.02 15.37 14.83
N ARG A 154 22.96 16.15 14.62
CA ARG A 154 21.60 15.79 15.05
C ARG A 154 21.02 14.62 14.26
N LEU A 155 21.58 14.33 13.08
CA LEU A 155 21.13 13.24 12.21
C LEU A 155 21.68 11.89 12.64
N PHE A 156 22.79 11.85 13.39
CA PHE A 156 23.42 10.61 13.83
C PHE A 156 22.83 10.05 15.12
N GLY A 157 22.67 8.73 15.20
CA GLY A 157 22.16 8.00 16.36
C GLY A 157 22.91 6.68 16.59
N ASP A 158 23.09 6.31 17.85
CA ASP A 158 23.87 5.14 18.27
C ASP A 158 23.11 3.80 18.11
N ASP A 159 21.78 3.84 18.10
CA ASP A 159 20.87 2.68 18.12
C ASP A 159 20.36 2.24 16.74
N ILE A 160 20.94 2.79 15.66
CA ILE A 160 20.45 2.56 14.30
C ILE A 160 20.91 1.21 13.72
N CYS A 161 22.12 0.77 14.03
CA CYS A 161 22.67 -0.49 13.52
C CYS A 161 22.09 -1.75 14.20
N GLY A 162 21.38 -1.62 15.33
CA GLY A 162 20.99 -2.79 16.13
C GLY A 162 22.22 -3.62 16.51
N GLN A 163 22.22 -4.90 16.14
CA GLN A 163 23.37 -5.82 16.32
C GLN A 163 24.28 -5.92 15.08
N MET A 164 23.95 -5.23 13.98
CA MET A 164 24.70 -5.29 12.72
C MET A 164 25.98 -4.46 12.80
N SER A 165 27.06 -4.93 12.18
CA SER A 165 28.27 -4.12 12.04
C SER A 165 28.04 -2.95 11.07
N GLY A 166 28.83 -1.87 11.20
CA GLY A 166 28.79 -0.75 10.26
C GLY A 166 29.11 -1.19 8.82
N ASP A 167 30.14 -2.03 8.66
CA ASP A 167 30.58 -2.54 7.35
C ASP A 167 29.49 -3.39 6.67
N ASP A 168 28.83 -4.27 7.41
CA ASP A 168 27.73 -5.09 6.88
C ASP A 168 26.54 -4.21 6.46
N LEU A 169 26.19 -3.21 7.27
CA LEU A 169 25.13 -2.26 6.95
C LEU A 169 25.46 -1.48 5.69
N GLU A 170 26.68 -0.93 5.58
CA GLU A 170 27.13 -0.20 4.41
C GLU A 170 27.12 -1.07 3.16
N HIS A 171 27.57 -2.32 3.28
CA HIS A 171 27.52 -3.29 2.19
C HIS A 171 26.08 -3.51 1.69
N ARG A 172 25.13 -3.76 2.61
CA ARG A 172 23.73 -4.01 2.27
C ARG A 172 23.04 -2.80 1.66
N ILE A 173 23.29 -1.60 2.19
CA ILE A 173 22.85 -0.33 1.60
C ILE A 173 23.37 -0.22 0.17
N GLY A 174 24.66 -0.48 -0.04
CA GLY A 174 25.28 -0.47 -1.36
C GLY A 174 24.64 -1.46 -2.34
N LEU A 175 24.28 -2.66 -1.89
CA LEU A 175 23.58 -3.66 -2.71
C LEU A 175 22.18 -3.19 -3.12
N ILE A 176 21.40 -2.65 -2.18
CA ILE A 176 20.05 -2.12 -2.44
C ILE A 176 20.11 -0.98 -3.44
N MET A 177 21.00 0.00 -3.23
CA MET A 177 21.14 1.15 -4.13
C MET A 177 21.56 0.73 -5.54
N LYS A 178 22.54 -0.19 -5.65
CA LYS A 178 22.95 -0.74 -6.96
C LYS A 178 21.81 -1.51 -7.64
N ALA A 179 20.98 -2.22 -6.88
CA ALA A 179 19.81 -2.91 -7.43
C ALA A 179 18.76 -1.91 -7.94
N ALA A 180 18.44 -0.87 -7.17
CA ALA A 180 17.51 0.19 -7.56
C ALA A 180 17.99 0.93 -8.81
N GLN A 181 19.26 1.36 -8.83
CA GLN A 181 19.88 2.04 -9.98
C GLN A 181 19.80 1.17 -11.24
N ARG A 182 20.11 -0.12 -11.15
CA ARG A 182 19.98 -1.05 -12.29
C ARG A 182 18.53 -1.23 -12.74
N CYS A 183 17.55 -1.09 -11.85
CA CYS A 183 16.14 -1.13 -12.22
C CYS A 183 15.77 0.11 -13.04
N ALA A 184 16.19 1.29 -12.61
CA ALA A 184 15.96 2.55 -13.33
C ALA A 184 16.66 2.57 -14.70
N GLU A 185 17.97 2.36 -14.74
CA GLU A 185 18.79 2.43 -15.97
C GLU A 185 18.34 1.45 -17.05
N ARG A 186 17.80 0.30 -16.65
CA ARG A 186 17.35 -0.75 -17.57
C ARG A 186 15.83 -0.78 -17.74
N SER A 187 15.12 0.22 -17.22
CA SER A 187 13.66 0.33 -17.24
C SER A 187 12.97 -1.00 -16.86
N ARG A 188 13.44 -1.61 -15.77
CA ARG A 188 12.91 -2.89 -15.29
C ARG A 188 11.45 -2.75 -14.84
N ASP A 189 10.75 -3.87 -14.88
CA ASP A 189 9.35 -3.97 -14.53
C ASP A 189 9.09 -3.92 -13.01
N GLU A 190 7.81 -3.92 -12.64
CA GLU A 190 7.35 -3.88 -11.25
C GLU A 190 7.93 -5.03 -10.43
N ALA A 191 8.09 -6.22 -11.02
CA ALA A 191 8.64 -7.39 -10.33
C ALA A 191 10.09 -7.19 -9.87
N ALA A 192 10.93 -6.55 -10.68
CA ALA A 192 12.29 -6.21 -10.29
C ALA A 192 12.30 -5.16 -9.16
N TRP A 193 11.43 -4.15 -9.24
CA TRP A 193 11.27 -3.15 -8.19
C TRP A 193 10.74 -3.76 -6.89
N SER A 194 9.86 -4.77 -6.94
CA SER A 194 9.40 -5.50 -5.75
C SER A 194 10.56 -6.18 -5.02
N GLN A 195 11.59 -6.66 -5.73
CA GLN A 195 12.78 -7.23 -5.08
C GLN A 195 13.62 -6.16 -4.36
N VAL A 196 13.69 -4.94 -4.90
CA VAL A 196 14.32 -3.81 -4.20
C VAL A 196 13.53 -3.48 -2.94
N ALA A 197 12.20 -3.37 -3.03
CA ALA A 197 11.32 -3.13 -1.89
C ALA A 197 11.47 -4.22 -0.80
N ARG A 198 11.46 -5.50 -1.19
CA ARG A 198 11.71 -6.63 -0.29
C ARG A 198 13.06 -6.51 0.41
N SER A 199 14.11 -6.12 -0.31
CA SER A 199 15.45 -5.96 0.27
C SER A 199 15.51 -4.84 1.33
N ILE A 200 14.79 -3.75 1.12
CA ILE A 200 14.68 -2.63 2.07
C ILE A 200 13.93 -3.08 3.33
N LEU A 201 12.78 -3.73 3.16
CA LEU A 201 11.99 -4.25 4.27
C LEU A 201 12.80 -5.29 5.07
N GLN A 202 13.54 -6.17 4.39
CA GLN A 202 14.38 -7.18 5.05
C GLN A 202 15.49 -6.52 5.86
N LEU A 203 16.14 -5.48 5.31
CA LEU A 203 17.15 -4.74 6.06
C LEU A 203 16.56 -4.08 7.31
N ALA A 204 15.36 -3.51 7.22
CA ALA A 204 14.68 -2.94 8.38
C ALA A 204 14.33 -4.01 9.44
N LEU A 205 13.90 -5.21 9.03
CA LEU A 205 13.66 -6.34 9.95
C LEU A 205 14.94 -6.79 10.63
N ASP A 206 16.02 -6.95 9.87
CA ASP A 206 17.29 -7.42 10.43
C ASP A 206 17.85 -6.38 11.41
N LEU A 207 17.76 -5.08 11.11
CA LEU A 207 18.22 -4.04 12.04
C LEU A 207 17.38 -3.97 13.34
N GLU A 208 16.12 -4.39 13.29
CA GLU A 208 15.22 -4.34 14.45
C GLU A 208 15.26 -5.63 15.28
N TYR A 209 15.41 -6.80 14.65
CA TYR A 209 15.21 -8.11 15.29
C TYR A 209 16.41 -9.07 15.16
N GLN A 210 17.52 -8.69 14.52
CA GLN A 210 18.70 -9.56 14.46
C GLN A 210 19.29 -9.79 15.86
N GLY A 211 19.41 -11.06 16.25
CA GLY A 211 19.99 -11.47 17.53
C GLY A 211 19.00 -11.52 18.71
N THR A 212 17.74 -11.14 18.51
CA THR A 212 16.66 -11.47 19.44
C THR A 212 16.13 -12.88 19.19
N SER A 213 15.61 -13.54 20.23
CA SER A 213 14.94 -14.86 20.23
C SER A 213 14.04 -15.07 18.99
N PRO A 214 13.80 -16.30 18.50
CA PRO A 214 13.25 -16.62 17.16
C PRO A 214 11.80 -16.18 16.89
N GLU A 215 11.23 -15.29 17.70
CA GLU A 215 9.96 -14.63 17.42
C GLU A 215 10.24 -13.40 16.54
N CYS A 216 10.69 -13.61 15.30
CA CYS A 216 10.78 -12.53 14.33
C CYS A 216 9.36 -11.99 14.14
N ALA A 217 9.10 -10.76 14.57
CA ALA A 217 7.73 -10.24 14.63
C ALA A 217 6.94 -10.42 13.31
N PHE A 218 7.64 -10.39 12.17
CA PHE A 218 7.05 -10.38 10.85
C PHE A 218 7.84 -11.21 9.81
N GLU A 219 7.10 -11.69 8.82
CA GLU A 219 7.60 -12.15 7.54
C GLU A 219 7.20 -11.19 6.41
N ILE A 220 8.02 -11.11 5.35
CA ILE A 220 7.69 -10.32 4.15
C ILE A 220 7.02 -11.23 3.14
N LEU A 221 5.74 -10.98 2.91
CA LEU A 221 4.90 -11.76 2.01
C LEU A 221 4.85 -11.15 0.63
N ASP A 222 4.98 -11.99 -0.40
CA ASP A 222 4.67 -11.63 -1.78
C ASP A 222 3.20 -11.93 -2.06
N ILE A 223 2.39 -10.88 -2.08
CA ILE A 223 0.94 -10.97 -2.17
C ILE A 223 0.43 -10.59 -3.57
N ARG A 224 1.32 -10.55 -4.58
CA ARG A 224 1.02 -10.15 -5.97
C ARG A 224 0.00 -11.02 -6.68
N ASN A 225 -0.33 -12.19 -6.15
CA ASN A 225 -1.33 -13.08 -6.73
C ASN A 225 -2.54 -13.28 -5.81
N GLN A 226 -2.58 -12.55 -4.70
CA GLN A 226 -3.61 -12.66 -3.69
C GLN A 226 -4.53 -11.45 -3.77
N MET A 227 -5.83 -11.69 -3.71
CA MET A 227 -6.85 -10.65 -3.74
C MET A 227 -7.49 -10.53 -2.37
N PRO A 228 -7.97 -9.34 -1.97
CA PRO A 228 -8.92 -9.24 -0.87
C PRO A 228 -10.15 -10.12 -1.14
N ALA A 229 -10.68 -10.74 -0.08
CA ALA A 229 -11.96 -11.44 -0.15
C ALA A 229 -13.07 -10.46 -0.54
N THR A 230 -13.92 -10.88 -1.48
CA THR A 230 -14.91 -9.98 -2.09
C THR A 230 -15.90 -9.42 -1.07
N GLN A 231 -16.23 -10.17 -0.02
CA GLN A 231 -17.10 -9.71 1.06
C GLN A 231 -16.54 -8.52 1.86
N PHE A 232 -15.22 -8.32 1.81
CA PHE A 232 -14.54 -7.21 2.48
C PHE A 232 -14.26 -6.05 1.52
N LEU A 233 -14.89 -5.98 0.35
CA LEU A 233 -14.72 -4.84 -0.55
C LEU A 233 -15.84 -3.81 -0.35
N PRO A 234 -15.57 -2.51 -0.60
CA PRO A 234 -16.64 -1.52 -0.69
C PRO A 234 -17.62 -1.85 -1.82
N SER A 235 -18.87 -1.40 -1.70
CA SER A 235 -19.90 -1.66 -2.72
C SER A 235 -20.48 -0.39 -3.34
N LEU A 236 -20.73 -0.38 -4.64
CA LEU A 236 -21.26 0.79 -5.37
C LEU A 236 -22.73 1.15 -5.05
N ALA A 237 -23.49 0.24 -4.45
CA ALA A 237 -24.90 0.51 -4.08
C ALA A 237 -25.26 -0.03 -2.68
N GLY A 238 -24.28 -0.10 -1.77
CA GLY A 238 -24.48 -0.71 -0.44
C GLY A 238 -24.54 -2.24 -0.52
N ALA A 239 -25.08 -2.90 0.51
CA ALA A 239 -24.99 -4.36 0.66
C ALA A 239 -25.53 -5.18 -0.55
N ALA A 240 -26.45 -4.61 -1.36
CA ALA A 240 -27.02 -5.26 -2.54
C ALA A 240 -26.33 -4.87 -3.87
N GLY A 241 -25.36 -3.95 -3.83
CA GLY A 241 -24.65 -3.45 -5.01
C GLY A 241 -23.46 -4.32 -5.42
N PRO A 242 -22.95 -4.13 -6.65
CA PRO A 242 -21.70 -4.76 -7.05
C PRO A 242 -20.53 -4.19 -6.25
N TYR A 243 -19.70 -5.10 -5.73
CA TYR A 243 -18.45 -4.74 -5.09
C TYR A 243 -17.49 -4.06 -6.05
N ILE A 244 -16.68 -3.15 -5.50
CA ILE A 244 -15.53 -2.58 -6.21
C ILE A 244 -14.61 -3.73 -6.62
N PRO A 245 -14.06 -3.75 -7.85
CA PRO A 245 -13.14 -4.80 -8.26
C PRO A 245 -11.94 -4.88 -7.32
N ALA A 246 -11.66 -6.09 -6.83
CA ALA A 246 -10.51 -6.37 -5.99
C ALA A 246 -9.22 -5.86 -6.63
N LYS A 247 -8.35 -5.29 -5.81
CA LYS A 247 -6.99 -4.91 -6.17
C LYS A 247 -6.03 -5.50 -5.15
N LYS A 248 -4.99 -6.11 -5.69
CA LYS A 248 -3.84 -6.58 -4.93
C LYS A 248 -2.95 -5.42 -4.52
N SER A 249 -2.14 -5.67 -3.51
CA SER A 249 -0.88 -4.97 -3.29
C SER A 249 0.27 -5.90 -3.72
N ASP A 250 1.51 -5.43 -3.76
CA ASP A 250 2.63 -6.29 -4.14
C ASP A 250 3.24 -7.05 -2.95
N LEU A 251 3.51 -6.34 -1.85
CA LEU A 251 4.06 -6.93 -0.63
C LEU A 251 3.22 -6.57 0.59
N ALA A 252 3.34 -7.34 1.66
CA ALA A 252 2.85 -6.99 2.99
C ALA A 252 3.75 -7.59 4.07
N LEU A 253 3.66 -7.06 5.29
CA LEU A 253 4.15 -7.74 6.48
C LEU A 253 3.06 -8.67 7.00
N GLY A 254 3.37 -9.97 7.07
CA GLY A 254 2.59 -10.95 7.81
C GLY A 254 3.16 -11.10 9.20
N PHE A 255 2.31 -11.26 10.21
CA PHE A 255 2.78 -11.66 11.53
C PHE A 255 3.19 -13.14 11.48
N GLU A 256 4.37 -13.47 11.99
CA GLU A 256 4.97 -14.80 11.84
C GLU A 256 4.12 -15.89 12.51
N LEU A 257 3.82 -16.94 11.72
CA LEU A 257 2.97 -18.08 12.09
C LEU A 257 3.41 -18.82 13.35
N GLU A 258 4.73 -18.96 13.53
CA GLU A 258 5.31 -19.77 14.61
C GLU A 258 5.21 -19.10 15.99
N GLN A 259 4.73 -17.85 16.04
CA GLN A 259 4.50 -17.17 17.30
C GLN A 259 3.29 -17.75 18.03
N THR A 260 3.48 -18.08 19.30
CA THR A 260 2.44 -18.62 20.20
C THR A 260 1.15 -17.80 20.15
N ARG A 261 1.26 -16.47 20.04
CA ARG A 261 0.11 -15.56 19.95
C ARG A 261 -0.71 -15.73 18.66
N ILE A 262 -0.07 -16.03 17.53
CA ILE A 262 -0.75 -16.26 16.25
C ILE A 262 -1.41 -17.64 16.26
N ALA A 263 -0.71 -18.67 16.74
CA ALA A 263 -1.28 -20.00 16.93
C ALA A 263 -2.52 -19.97 17.84
N ALA A 264 -2.53 -19.15 18.89
CA ALA A 264 -3.69 -18.96 19.76
C ALA A 264 -4.89 -18.34 19.02
N LEU A 265 -4.67 -17.35 18.15
CA LEU A 265 -5.74 -16.79 17.32
C LEU A 265 -6.24 -17.77 16.25
N GLN A 266 -5.36 -18.57 15.65
CA GLN A 266 -5.75 -19.60 14.69
C GLN A 266 -6.56 -20.74 15.34
N ALA A 267 -6.23 -21.10 16.58
CA ALA A 267 -7.03 -22.03 17.36
C ALA A 267 -8.41 -21.44 17.66
N LEU A 268 -8.46 -20.17 18.06
CA LEU A 268 -9.71 -19.44 18.32
C LEU A 268 -10.57 -19.29 17.06
N ALA A 269 -9.96 -19.06 15.90
CA ALA A 269 -10.62 -18.89 14.61
C ALA A 269 -11.49 -20.09 14.20
N ARG A 270 -11.21 -21.29 14.74
CA ARG A 270 -11.97 -22.51 14.50
C ARG A 270 -13.16 -22.55 15.46
N LEU A 271 -14.34 -22.18 14.96
CA LEU A 271 -15.56 -22.15 15.76
C LEU A 271 -15.99 -23.59 16.16
N PRO A 272 -16.09 -23.92 17.47
CA PRO A 272 -16.50 -25.25 17.90
C PRO A 272 -17.86 -25.66 17.33
N GLY A 273 -17.95 -26.86 16.76
CA GLY A 273 -19.21 -27.37 16.18
C GLY A 273 -19.56 -26.80 14.80
N SER A 274 -18.70 -25.96 14.21
CA SER A 274 -18.84 -25.43 12.85
C SER A 274 -17.67 -25.85 11.96
N HIS A 275 -17.90 -25.89 10.64
CA HIS A 275 -16.83 -25.97 9.64
C HIS A 275 -16.32 -24.59 9.20
N GLU A 276 -16.87 -23.52 9.76
CA GLU A 276 -16.46 -22.14 9.49
C GLU A 276 -15.16 -21.80 10.21
N ILE A 277 -14.24 -21.19 9.47
CA ILE A 277 -12.99 -20.63 9.99
C ILE A 277 -13.06 -19.11 9.79
N VAL A 278 -12.98 -18.35 10.89
CA VAL A 278 -12.97 -16.89 10.84
C VAL A 278 -11.59 -16.43 10.35
N PRO A 279 -11.47 -15.72 9.22
CA PRO A 279 -10.17 -15.34 8.69
C PRO A 279 -9.50 -14.29 9.58
N LEU A 280 -8.18 -14.39 9.75
CA LEU A 280 -7.36 -13.43 10.50
C LEU A 280 -6.97 -12.20 9.65
N SER A 281 -7.15 -12.26 8.33
CA SER A 281 -7.01 -11.10 7.46
C SER A 281 -8.12 -11.00 6.42
N HIS A 282 -8.10 -9.91 5.68
CA HIS A 282 -9.00 -9.65 4.58
C HIS A 282 -8.62 -10.38 3.28
N SER A 283 -7.55 -11.18 3.25
CA SER A 283 -7.14 -11.93 2.06
C SER A 283 -8.14 -13.03 1.71
N ALA A 284 -8.31 -13.31 0.41
CA ALA A 284 -9.09 -14.45 -0.09
C ALA A 284 -8.28 -15.74 -0.17
N ASP A 285 -6.95 -15.64 -0.11
CA ASP A 285 -6.06 -16.78 -0.21
C ASP A 285 -5.95 -17.51 1.14
N PHE A 286 -5.95 -18.84 1.11
CA PHE A 286 -6.05 -19.67 2.32
C PHE A 286 -4.91 -19.39 3.30
N ASP A 287 -3.68 -19.33 2.80
CA ASP A 287 -2.49 -19.15 3.63
C ASP A 287 -2.48 -17.76 4.26
N THR A 288 -2.60 -16.71 3.44
CA THR A 288 -2.54 -15.32 3.92
C THR A 288 -3.80 -14.85 4.65
N SER A 289 -4.94 -15.54 4.48
CA SER A 289 -6.12 -15.32 5.32
C SER A 289 -5.94 -15.84 6.75
N SER A 290 -4.98 -16.73 6.97
CA SER A 290 -4.74 -17.38 8.27
C SER A 290 -3.77 -16.61 9.18
N ILE A 291 -3.28 -15.46 8.71
CA ILE A 291 -2.36 -14.58 9.44
C ILE A 291 -2.79 -13.12 9.33
N PRO A 292 -2.57 -12.30 10.37
CA PRO A 292 -2.77 -10.86 10.27
C PRO A 292 -1.79 -10.23 9.28
N LEU A 293 -2.30 -9.34 8.42
CA LEU A 293 -1.52 -8.64 7.40
C LEU A 293 -1.52 -7.13 7.68
N GLN A 294 -0.36 -6.49 7.52
CA GLN A 294 -0.22 -5.04 7.66
C GLN A 294 0.94 -4.49 6.82
N CYS A 295 1.10 -3.17 6.75
CA CYS A 295 2.21 -2.50 6.08
C CYS A 295 2.32 -2.92 4.62
N ALA A 296 1.20 -2.85 3.90
CA ALA A 296 1.15 -3.19 2.48
C ALA A 296 2.06 -2.25 1.68
N VAL A 297 2.78 -2.79 0.70
CA VAL A 297 3.61 -2.03 -0.24
C VAL A 297 3.08 -2.26 -1.64
N GLU A 298 2.66 -1.19 -2.28
CA GLU A 298 2.31 -1.17 -3.69
C GLU A 298 3.48 -0.59 -4.47
N VAL A 299 3.99 -1.37 -5.42
CA VAL A 299 5.20 -1.08 -6.17
C VAL A 299 4.84 -0.72 -7.60
N LYS A 300 5.50 0.33 -8.08
CA LYS A 300 5.50 0.69 -9.49
C LYS A 300 6.92 0.95 -9.95
N LYS A 301 7.15 0.69 -11.24
CA LYS A 301 8.31 1.22 -11.94
C LYS A 301 8.28 2.76 -11.95
N GLU A 302 9.40 3.37 -12.31
CA GLU A 302 9.62 4.83 -12.19
C GLU A 302 8.60 5.69 -12.95
N ASP A 303 8.14 5.24 -14.12
CA ASP A 303 7.10 5.88 -14.94
C ASP A 303 5.69 5.30 -14.69
N GLY A 304 5.53 4.50 -13.62
CA GLY A 304 4.27 3.85 -13.29
C GLY A 304 3.20 4.83 -12.78
N GLY A 305 1.94 4.43 -12.92
CA GLY A 305 0.80 5.28 -12.60
C GLY A 305 0.63 5.50 -11.10
N HIS A 306 1.00 6.69 -10.60
CA HIS A 306 0.81 7.07 -9.19
C HIS A 306 -0.65 6.89 -8.72
N LEU A 307 -1.60 7.40 -9.51
CA LEU A 307 -3.03 7.26 -9.21
C LEU A 307 -3.49 5.80 -9.16
N GLU A 308 -2.92 4.96 -10.02
CA GLU A 308 -3.21 3.53 -10.00
C GLU A 308 -2.69 2.88 -8.72
N ALA A 309 -1.42 3.08 -8.39
CA ALA A 309 -0.81 2.57 -7.17
C ALA A 309 -1.60 2.99 -5.92
N ARG A 310 -1.93 4.27 -5.84
CA ARG A 310 -2.73 4.84 -4.74
C ARG A 310 -4.10 4.18 -4.62
N THR A 311 -4.77 3.91 -5.74
CA THR A 311 -6.08 3.24 -5.76
C THR A 311 -5.96 1.78 -5.33
N GLN A 312 -4.90 1.08 -5.75
CA GLN A 312 -4.67 -0.32 -5.38
C GLN A 312 -4.40 -0.44 -3.86
N LEU A 313 -3.50 0.38 -3.32
CA LEU A 313 -3.22 0.42 -1.88
C LEU A 313 -4.49 0.76 -1.07
N ALA A 314 -5.24 1.78 -1.48
CA ALA A 314 -6.45 2.18 -0.77
C ALA A 314 -7.56 1.11 -0.81
N THR A 315 -7.66 0.34 -1.90
CA THR A 315 -8.61 -0.78 -2.00
C THR A 315 -8.22 -1.90 -1.03
N TRP A 316 -6.92 -2.22 -0.95
CA TRP A 316 -6.37 -3.20 -0.01
C TRP A 316 -6.63 -2.77 1.44
N HIS A 317 -6.27 -1.54 1.81
CA HIS A 317 -6.52 -1.01 3.15
C HIS A 317 -8.02 -0.96 3.50
N ALA A 318 -8.86 -0.51 2.57
CA ALA A 318 -10.31 -0.48 2.80
C ALA A 318 -10.86 -1.88 3.10
N ALA A 319 -10.30 -2.92 2.48
CA ALA A 319 -10.69 -4.28 2.77
C ALA A 319 -10.27 -4.76 4.17
N ALA A 320 -9.08 -4.38 4.62
CA ALA A 320 -8.66 -4.64 6.00
C ALA A 320 -9.58 -3.95 7.03
N ILE A 321 -9.97 -2.70 6.77
CA ILE A 321 -10.93 -1.97 7.62
C ILE A 321 -12.30 -2.66 7.63
N LEU A 322 -12.80 -3.08 6.47
CA LEU A 322 -14.08 -3.79 6.37
C LEU A 322 -14.07 -5.18 7.00
N HIS A 323 -12.93 -5.86 7.00
CA HIS A 323 -12.73 -7.09 7.76
C HIS A 323 -12.80 -6.83 9.28
N ALA A 324 -12.17 -5.76 9.77
CA ALA A 324 -12.32 -5.35 11.17
C ALA A 324 -13.78 -5.01 11.53
N ARG A 325 -14.52 -4.33 10.65
CA ARG A 325 -15.97 -4.12 10.82
C ARG A 325 -16.74 -5.42 10.92
N TYR A 326 -16.50 -6.35 10.00
CA TYR A 326 -17.16 -7.64 9.99
C TYR A 326 -16.93 -8.45 11.28
N LEU A 327 -15.75 -8.33 11.88
CA LEU A 327 -15.48 -8.93 13.20
C LEU A 327 -16.33 -8.25 14.29
N LEU A 328 -16.41 -6.91 14.27
CA LEU A 328 -17.12 -6.13 15.30
C LEU A 328 -18.65 -6.08 15.14
N ASP A 329 -19.19 -6.30 13.95
CA ASP A 329 -20.64 -6.28 13.69
C ASP A 329 -21.40 -7.34 14.51
N SER A 330 -20.70 -8.42 14.89
CA SER A 330 -21.23 -9.47 15.76
C SER A 330 -20.91 -9.27 17.23
N ALA A 331 -20.05 -8.30 17.58
CA ALA A 331 -19.52 -8.12 18.93
C ALA A 331 -20.45 -7.28 19.83
N GLU A 332 -20.19 -7.32 21.15
CA GLU A 332 -20.88 -6.46 22.13
C GLU A 332 -20.69 -4.97 21.82
N ARG A 333 -21.63 -4.12 22.28
CA ARG A 333 -21.65 -2.68 21.95
C ARG A 333 -20.34 -1.96 22.31
N ASP A 334 -19.65 -2.39 23.37
CA ASP A 334 -18.41 -1.76 23.81
C ASP A 334 -17.25 -2.01 22.83
N ALA A 335 -17.31 -3.10 22.05
CA ALA A 335 -16.32 -3.41 21.02
C ALA A 335 -16.43 -2.49 19.79
N ALA A 336 -17.59 -1.84 19.57
CA ALA A 336 -17.75 -0.87 18.49
C ALA A 336 -16.81 0.34 18.63
N ASN A 337 -16.34 0.63 19.84
CA ASN A 337 -15.38 1.70 20.11
C ASN A 337 -13.95 1.37 19.63
N LEU A 338 -13.66 0.11 19.26
CA LEU A 338 -12.36 -0.31 18.73
C LEU A 338 -12.20 0.01 17.24
N LEU A 339 -13.30 0.22 16.53
CA LEU A 339 -13.28 0.39 15.09
C LEU A 339 -12.51 1.63 14.60
N PRO A 340 -12.59 2.81 15.26
CA PRO A 340 -11.73 3.95 14.95
C PRO A 340 -10.22 3.66 15.09
N GLU A 341 -9.86 2.68 15.91
CA GLU A 341 -8.48 2.23 16.15
C GLU A 341 -8.03 1.15 15.15
N ALA A 342 -8.94 0.64 14.31
CA ALA A 342 -8.57 -0.20 13.16
C ALA A 342 -7.85 0.68 12.13
N ILE A 343 -6.52 0.69 12.21
CA ILE A 343 -5.65 1.50 11.38
C ILE A 343 -4.84 0.61 10.45
N GLN A 344 -4.68 1.06 9.20
CA GLN A 344 -3.76 0.48 8.23
C GLN A 344 -2.67 1.50 7.89
N VAL A 345 -1.46 1.01 7.69
CA VAL A 345 -0.32 1.79 7.22
C VAL A 345 0.22 1.10 5.98
N GLY A 346 0.73 1.86 5.01
CA GLY A 346 1.26 1.26 3.80
C GLY A 346 2.06 2.22 2.95
N TRP A 347 2.85 1.66 2.05
CA TRP A 347 3.78 2.38 1.21
C TRP A 347 3.36 2.35 -0.25
N LEU A 348 3.51 3.48 -0.94
CA LEU A 348 3.68 3.50 -2.38
C LEU A 348 5.17 3.60 -2.70
N ALA A 349 5.72 2.63 -3.41
CA ALA A 349 7.10 2.61 -3.88
C ALA A 349 7.11 2.78 -5.40
N ILE A 350 7.36 4.00 -5.89
CA ILE A 350 7.36 4.32 -7.33
C ILE A 350 8.78 4.63 -7.75
N GLY A 351 9.42 3.65 -8.39
CA GLY A 351 10.86 3.69 -8.67
C GLY A 351 11.64 3.97 -7.39
N HIS A 352 12.43 5.04 -7.40
CA HIS A 352 13.23 5.44 -6.25
C HIS A 352 12.42 6.06 -5.11
N ARG A 353 11.20 6.56 -5.33
CA ARG A 353 10.44 7.34 -4.33
C ARG A 353 9.50 6.48 -3.51
N TRP A 354 9.48 6.72 -2.20
CA TRP A 354 8.59 6.06 -1.24
C TRP A 354 7.68 7.06 -0.54
N GLU A 355 6.39 6.75 -0.50
CA GLU A 355 5.37 7.60 0.13
C GLU A 355 4.56 6.78 1.13
N LEU A 356 4.53 7.21 2.38
CA LEU A 356 3.76 6.58 3.45
C LEU A 356 2.32 7.08 3.46
N TYR A 357 1.36 6.17 3.59
CA TYR A 357 -0.06 6.46 3.73
C TYR A 357 -0.64 5.79 4.97
N PHE A 358 -1.55 6.49 5.64
CA PHE A 358 -2.39 5.94 6.70
C PHE A 358 -3.80 5.75 6.21
N THR A 359 -4.50 4.76 6.71
CA THR A 359 -5.92 4.55 6.43
C THR A 359 -6.64 4.14 7.68
N GLY A 360 -7.77 4.78 7.95
CA GLY A 360 -8.59 4.51 9.12
C GLY A 360 -10.03 4.89 8.86
N GLN A 361 -10.91 4.40 9.73
CA GLN A 361 -12.32 4.73 9.67
C GLN A 361 -12.59 6.04 10.42
N THR A 362 -13.26 6.99 9.75
CA THR A 362 -13.69 8.24 10.39
C THR A 362 -15.10 8.14 10.95
N ASP A 363 -15.96 7.36 10.28
CA ASP A 363 -17.33 7.07 10.67
C ASP A 363 -17.83 5.82 9.92
N ASN A 364 -19.09 5.42 10.14
CA ASN A 364 -19.65 4.21 9.53
C ASN A 364 -19.71 4.25 7.99
N GLU A 365 -19.74 5.43 7.39
CA GLU A 365 -19.90 5.60 5.94
C GLU A 365 -18.57 5.90 5.22
N HIS A 366 -17.53 6.28 5.96
CA HIS A 366 -16.30 6.82 5.38
C HIS A 366 -15.04 6.12 5.92
N ILE A 367 -14.19 5.70 4.98
CA ILE A 367 -12.81 5.30 5.19
C ILE A 367 -11.92 6.41 4.63
N SER A 368 -10.97 6.90 5.42
CA SER A 368 -10.09 7.99 5.02
C SER A 368 -8.67 7.50 4.84
N CYS A 369 -8.08 7.77 3.68
CA CYS A 369 -6.70 7.50 3.32
C CYS A 369 -5.91 8.82 3.34
N TYR A 370 -5.01 8.97 4.29
CA TYR A 370 -4.19 10.17 4.51
C TYR A 370 -2.80 9.98 3.93
N GLY A 371 -2.34 10.93 3.12
CA GLY A 371 -0.93 10.98 2.75
C GLY A 371 -0.63 11.75 1.47
N PRO A 372 0.66 11.86 1.10
CA PRO A 372 1.82 11.30 1.81
C PRO A 372 2.01 11.88 3.22
N ILE A 373 2.24 11.02 4.22
CA ILE A 373 2.27 11.42 5.64
C ILE A 373 3.51 12.26 5.98
N LEU A 374 4.64 11.90 5.38
CA LEU A 374 5.95 12.51 5.63
C LEU A 374 6.29 13.48 4.49
N SER A 375 6.90 14.62 4.82
CA SER A 375 7.42 15.58 3.83
C SER A 375 8.85 15.28 3.40
N ALA A 376 9.55 14.43 4.15
CA ALA A 376 10.94 14.10 3.88
C ALA A 376 11.06 13.22 2.63
N GLU A 377 12.19 13.33 1.94
CA GLU A 377 12.55 12.42 0.86
C GLU A 377 12.89 11.05 1.44
N LEU A 378 12.16 10.04 0.98
CA LEU A 378 12.31 8.65 1.39
C LEU A 378 12.46 7.83 0.12
N GLY A 379 13.46 6.95 0.06
CA GLY A 379 13.71 6.25 -1.17
C GLY A 379 15.10 5.69 -1.35
N THR A 380 15.45 5.41 -2.59
CA THR A 380 16.75 4.86 -2.99
C THR A 380 17.50 5.78 -3.95
N THR A 381 17.16 7.07 -3.97
CA THR A 381 17.89 8.11 -4.72
C THR A 381 19.32 8.27 -4.22
N ASP A 382 19.50 8.18 -2.90
CA ASP A 382 20.76 8.38 -2.20
C ASP A 382 20.76 7.62 -0.86
N ARG A 383 21.92 7.55 -0.21
CA ARG A 383 22.11 6.81 1.05
C ARG A 383 21.30 7.39 2.20
N VAL A 384 21.18 8.72 2.27
CA VAL A 384 20.50 9.43 3.37
C VAL A 384 19.00 9.14 3.30
N SER A 385 18.41 9.25 2.12
CA SER A 385 16.99 8.95 1.86
C SER A 385 16.63 7.49 2.14
N LEU A 386 17.55 6.55 1.86
CA LEU A 386 17.36 5.13 2.17
C LEU A 386 17.42 4.83 3.67
N LEU A 387 18.41 5.36 4.37
CA LEU A 387 18.50 5.22 5.83
C LEU A 387 17.31 5.87 6.53
N ARG A 388 16.84 7.01 6.02
CA ARG A 388 15.64 7.68 6.52
C ARG A 388 14.38 6.83 6.33
N LEU A 389 14.24 6.18 5.17
CA LEU A 389 13.17 5.21 4.91
C LEU A 389 13.23 4.02 5.87
N ILE A 390 14.42 3.45 6.09
CA ILE A 390 14.63 2.34 7.03
C ILE A 390 14.25 2.76 8.45
N ALA A 391 14.65 3.95 8.90
CA ALA A 391 14.28 4.47 10.22
C ALA A 391 12.74 4.61 10.37
N ALA A 392 12.05 5.12 9.36
CA ALA A 392 10.59 5.19 9.35
C ALA A 392 9.97 3.79 9.45
N GLN A 393 10.48 2.82 8.67
CA GLN A 393 9.97 1.44 8.68
C GLN A 393 10.16 0.77 10.04
N ARG A 394 11.28 0.99 10.73
CA ARG A 394 11.52 0.47 12.08
C ARG A 394 10.52 1.02 13.10
N ILE A 395 10.17 2.30 13.02
CA ILE A 395 9.11 2.88 13.88
C ILE A 395 7.76 2.24 13.59
N ILE A 396 7.44 1.97 12.31
CA ILE A 396 6.22 1.26 11.95
C ILE A 396 6.24 -0.14 12.58
N MET A 397 7.32 -0.92 12.43
CA MET A 397 7.42 -2.27 12.99
C MET A 397 7.24 -2.28 14.51
N LYS A 398 7.86 -1.33 15.24
CA LYS A 398 7.66 -1.17 16.69
C LYS A 398 6.19 -0.88 17.01
N TRP A 399 5.58 0.08 16.33
CA TRP A 399 4.16 0.39 16.51
C TRP A 399 3.26 -0.82 16.23
N LEU A 400 3.61 -1.61 15.22
CA LEU A 400 2.86 -2.81 14.85
C LEU A 400 2.86 -3.85 15.97
N THR A 401 3.99 -4.07 16.63
CA THR A 401 4.10 -5.05 17.70
C THR A 401 3.56 -4.56 19.03
N THR A 402 3.64 -3.25 19.33
CA THR A 402 3.30 -2.72 20.66
C THR A 402 1.88 -2.16 20.77
N GLU A 403 1.32 -1.62 19.70
CA GLU A 403 0.02 -0.91 19.74
C GLU A 403 -1.00 -1.54 18.80
N TYR A 404 -0.67 -1.68 17.52
CA TYR A 404 -1.58 -2.27 16.54
C TYR A 404 -1.97 -3.70 16.93
N TRP A 405 -0.99 -4.53 17.34
CA TRP A 405 -1.25 -5.91 17.75
C TRP A 405 -2.32 -5.99 18.83
N THR A 406 -2.22 -5.16 19.87
CA THR A 406 -3.17 -5.16 20.99
C THR A 406 -4.58 -4.85 20.51
N THR A 407 -4.75 -3.82 19.68
CA THR A 407 -6.05 -3.48 19.11
C THR A 407 -6.58 -4.58 18.20
N PHE A 408 -5.74 -5.11 17.31
CA PHE A 408 -6.12 -6.18 16.39
C PHE A 408 -6.57 -7.44 17.14
N GLU A 409 -5.81 -7.86 18.16
CA GLU A 409 -6.13 -9.02 18.98
C GLU A 409 -7.48 -8.84 19.70
N GLN A 410 -7.74 -7.65 20.26
CA GLN A 410 -9.02 -7.35 20.88
C GLN A 410 -10.18 -7.43 19.88
N ILE A 411 -10.05 -6.77 18.72
CA ILE A 411 -11.07 -6.81 17.65
C ILE A 411 -11.37 -8.25 17.25
N PHE A 412 -10.34 -9.05 17.02
CA PHE A 412 -10.51 -10.44 16.58
C PHE A 412 -11.18 -11.30 17.66
N ARG A 413 -10.71 -11.23 18.91
CA ARG A 413 -11.27 -11.99 20.03
C ARG A 413 -12.74 -11.63 20.26
N SER A 414 -13.07 -10.35 20.28
CA SER A 414 -14.45 -9.87 20.41
C SER A 414 -15.34 -10.44 19.29
N GLY A 415 -14.87 -10.41 18.05
CA GLY A 415 -15.63 -10.91 16.92
C GLY A 415 -15.84 -12.43 16.92
N VAL A 416 -14.89 -13.20 17.43
CA VAL A 416 -15.03 -14.66 17.52
C VAL A 416 -15.89 -15.09 18.70
N THR A 417 -15.67 -14.53 19.89
CA THR A 417 -16.42 -14.92 21.10
C THR A 417 -17.92 -14.75 20.91
N SER A 418 -18.35 -13.65 20.29
CA SER A 418 -19.78 -13.41 20.05
C SER A 418 -20.42 -14.31 18.99
N ARG A 419 -19.63 -15.06 18.20
CA ARG A 419 -20.13 -16.09 17.27
C ARG A 419 -20.23 -17.48 17.89
N THR A 420 -19.59 -17.68 19.03
CA THR A 420 -19.62 -18.95 19.78
C THR A 420 -20.69 -18.98 20.86
N MET A 421 -21.21 -17.82 21.26
CA MET A 421 -22.41 -17.68 22.10
C MET A 421 -23.66 -17.72 21.23
#